data_AF-A0ABD2LPJ2-F1
#
_entry.id   AF-A0ABD2LPJ2-F1
#
_cell.length_a   1.000
_cell.length_b   1.000
_cell.length_c   1.000
_cell.angle_alpha   90.00
_cell.angle_beta   90.00
_cell.angle_gamma   90.00
#
_symmetry.space_group_name_H-M   'P 1'
#
loop_
_entity.id
_entity.type
_entity.pdbx_description
1 polymer ?
#
loop_
_entity_poly.entity_id
_entity_poly.type
_entity_poly.pdbx_seq_one_letter_code
_entity_poly.pdbx_strand_id
1 'polypeptide(L)'
;MSFFHFCNCLVLAYSPHFIVFRYSSLSEYTNIWKCGQAAIVYLITQFVKMLTLATFFPIAENGEYSFTYEMMKSAVDIIDVMGLHFAIAYFLSGKGEVRMLTAGLGWTAAHSLLTYFVVFFVGARATGFSWRFIQTAFKANLDLIFHLSLASLVWIFNRIEQAAHSKHLACFLLLFCIFHSAIYQTIFNCLSINSWQMLGIEALLTVGLALSTLVAYSGVGSAVSDS
;
A
#
# COMPACT_ATOMS: atom_id res chain seq x y z
N MET A 1 18.61 22.77 -14.09
CA MET A 1 18.06 22.73 -12.72
C MET A 1 16.92 21.73 -12.56
N SER A 2 15.97 21.62 -13.49
CA SER A 2 14.82 20.69 -13.36
C SER A 2 15.20 19.19 -13.27
N PHE A 3 16.21 18.73 -14.01
CA PHE A 3 16.71 17.35 -13.93
C PHE A 3 17.23 16.99 -12.53
N PHE A 4 17.88 17.92 -11.84
CA PHE A 4 18.40 17.68 -10.48
C PHE A 4 17.25 17.49 -9.48
N HIS A 5 16.21 18.33 -9.54
CA HIS A 5 15.02 18.17 -8.70
C HIS A 5 14.27 16.87 -8.99
N PHE A 6 14.18 16.48 -10.27
CA PHE A 6 13.61 15.21 -10.66
C PHE A 6 14.36 14.02 -10.06
N CYS A 7 15.69 13.98 -10.22
CA CYS A 7 16.51 12.92 -9.64
C CYS A 7 16.40 12.88 -8.11
N ASN A 8 16.37 14.03 -7.43
CA ASN A 8 16.21 14.07 -5.98
C ASN A 8 14.86 13.50 -5.52
N CYS A 9 13.75 13.85 -6.19
CA CYS A 9 12.44 13.30 -5.88
C CYS A 9 12.37 11.79 -6.16
N LEU A 10 13.00 11.33 -7.24
CA LEU A 10 13.08 9.91 -7.59
C LEU A 10 13.89 9.15 -6.53
N VAL A 11 15.06 9.64 -6.16
CA VAL A 11 15.87 9.03 -5.09
C VAL A 11 15.10 9.01 -3.78
N LEU A 12 14.43 10.11 -3.42
CA LEU A 12 13.67 10.20 -2.17
C LEU A 12 12.49 9.21 -2.11
N ALA A 13 11.82 8.94 -3.24
CA ALA A 13 10.67 8.02 -3.31
C ALA A 13 11.10 6.54 -3.47
N TYR A 14 12.15 6.24 -4.24
CA TYR A 14 12.52 4.86 -4.57
C TYR A 14 13.68 4.31 -3.73
N SER A 15 14.44 5.15 -3.03
CA SER A 15 15.52 4.69 -2.14
C SER A 15 15.03 3.70 -1.07
N PRO A 16 13.88 3.91 -0.40
CA PRO A 16 13.39 2.97 0.59
C PRO A 16 13.07 1.58 0.02
N HIS A 17 12.53 1.50 -1.21
CA HIS A 17 12.30 0.21 -1.88
C HIS A 17 13.61 -0.57 -2.06
N PHE A 18 14.68 0.12 -2.48
CA PHE A 18 15.99 -0.49 -2.67
C PHE A 18 16.61 -0.97 -1.33
N ILE A 19 16.50 -0.15 -0.28
CA ILE A 19 16.96 -0.49 1.06
C ILE A 19 16.24 -1.74 1.56
N VAL A 20 14.90 -1.78 1.49
CA VAL A 20 14.13 -2.96 1.95
C VAL A 20 14.53 -4.21 1.17
N PHE A 21 14.70 -4.13 -0.16
CA PHE A 21 15.11 -5.28 -0.97
C PHE A 21 16.48 -5.85 -0.56
N ARG A 22 17.45 -4.97 -0.29
CA ARG A 22 18.83 -5.37 -0.01
C ARG A 22 19.04 -5.82 1.43
N TYR A 23 18.43 -5.12 2.39
CA TYR A 23 18.67 -5.35 3.82
C TYR A 23 17.72 -6.36 4.47
N SER A 24 16.59 -6.70 3.84
CA SER A 24 15.66 -7.70 4.39
C SER A 24 16.05 -9.16 4.06
N SER A 25 17.31 -9.41 3.67
CA SER A 25 17.83 -10.67 3.13
C SER A 25 17.03 -11.25 1.94
N LEU A 26 16.05 -10.53 1.39
CA LEU A 26 15.28 -10.97 0.22
C LEU A 26 16.20 -11.24 -0.97
N SER A 27 17.21 -10.40 -1.17
CA SER A 27 18.14 -10.55 -2.29
C SER A 27 18.92 -11.87 -2.28
N GLU A 28 18.95 -12.60 -1.15
CA GLU A 28 19.58 -13.92 -1.02
C GLU A 28 18.59 -15.06 -1.29
N TYR A 29 17.34 -14.91 -0.83
CA TYR A 29 16.32 -15.97 -0.91
C TYR A 29 15.42 -15.88 -2.14
N THR A 30 15.31 -14.71 -2.77
CA THR A 30 14.40 -14.46 -3.89
C THR A 30 15.09 -13.74 -5.03
N ASN A 31 14.68 -14.09 -6.25
CA ASN A 31 15.14 -13.41 -7.45
C ASN A 31 14.26 -12.19 -7.73
N ILE A 32 14.83 -11.11 -8.27
CA ILE A 32 14.09 -9.92 -8.71
C ILE A 32 12.92 -10.28 -9.65
N TRP A 33 13.04 -11.38 -10.40
CA TRP A 33 11.97 -11.92 -11.23
C TRP A 33 10.69 -12.26 -10.44
N LYS A 34 10.81 -12.79 -9.22
CA LYS A 34 9.67 -13.09 -8.35
C LYS A 34 8.96 -11.83 -7.86
N CYS A 35 9.74 -10.77 -7.58
CA CYS A 35 9.21 -9.44 -7.30
C CYS A 35 8.46 -8.89 -8.53
N GLY A 36 9.01 -9.08 -9.74
CA GLY A 36 8.37 -8.74 -11.01
C GLY A 36 7.06 -9.50 -11.26
N GLN A 37 6.97 -10.78 -10.89
CA GLN A 37 5.73 -11.54 -10.97
C GLN A 37 4.62 -10.92 -10.09
N ALA A 38 4.94 -10.52 -8.86
CA ALA A 38 3.99 -9.83 -7.99
C ALA A 38 3.55 -8.47 -8.57
N ALA A 39 4.47 -7.74 -9.19
CA ALA A 39 4.16 -6.49 -9.90
C ALA A 39 3.20 -6.70 -11.10
N ILE A 40 3.31 -7.82 -11.82
CA ILE A 40 2.37 -8.17 -12.90
C ILE A 40 0.99 -8.48 -12.35
N VAL A 41 0.89 -9.21 -11.23
CA VAL A 41 -0.40 -9.45 -10.57
C VAL A 41 -1.03 -8.12 -10.15
N TYR A 42 -0.24 -7.20 -9.58
CA TYR A 42 -0.70 -5.85 -9.26
C TYR A 42 -1.27 -5.10 -10.46
N LEU A 43 -0.59 -5.16 -11.62
CA LEU A 43 -1.07 -4.50 -12.83
C LEU A 43 -2.44 -5.01 -13.26
N ILE A 44 -2.64 -6.33 -13.21
CA ILE A 44 -3.90 -6.97 -13.58
C ILE A 44 -5.00 -6.58 -12.57
N THR A 45 -4.71 -6.62 -11.27
CA THR A 45 -5.70 -6.29 -10.23
C THR A 45 -6.08 -4.82 -10.29
N GLN A 46 -5.11 -3.93 -10.51
CA GLN A 46 -5.34 -2.49 -10.64
C GLN A 46 -6.18 -2.18 -11.89
N PHE A 47 -5.95 -2.89 -13.00
CA PHE A 47 -6.79 -2.76 -14.18
C PHE A 47 -8.24 -3.16 -13.91
N VAL A 48 -8.46 -4.31 -13.24
CA VAL A 48 -9.80 -4.77 -12.84
C VAL A 48 -10.46 -3.78 -11.88
N LYS A 49 -9.73 -3.26 -10.90
CA LYS A 49 -10.21 -2.25 -9.95
C LYS A 49 -10.65 -0.97 -10.66
N MET A 50 -9.84 -0.46 -11.57
CA MET A 50 -10.17 0.74 -12.34
C MET A 50 -11.37 0.54 -13.27
N LEU A 51 -11.48 -0.64 -13.91
CA LEU A 51 -12.64 -0.99 -14.72
C LEU A 51 -13.92 -1.03 -13.87
N THR A 52 -13.85 -1.66 -12.70
CA THR A 52 -14.99 -1.77 -11.76
C THR A 52 -15.45 -0.39 -11.27
N LEU A 53 -14.51 0.48 -10.91
CA LEU A 53 -14.81 1.87 -10.53
C LEU A 53 -15.48 2.61 -11.69
N ALA A 54 -14.96 2.49 -12.91
CA ALA A 54 -15.52 3.17 -14.07
C ALA A 54 -16.92 2.66 -14.48
N THR A 55 -17.22 1.38 -14.29
CA THR A 55 -18.52 0.80 -14.69
C THR A 55 -19.62 1.00 -13.67
N PHE A 56 -19.31 0.85 -12.37
CA PHE A 56 -20.33 0.85 -11.32
C PHE A 56 -20.43 2.18 -10.56
N PHE A 57 -19.40 3.02 -10.60
CA PHE A 57 -19.34 4.28 -9.86
C PHE A 57 -19.15 5.48 -10.78
N PRO A 58 -20.19 5.89 -11.52
CA PRO A 58 -20.13 7.12 -12.30
C PRO A 58 -19.86 8.32 -11.39
N ILE A 59 -19.21 9.35 -11.93
CA ILE A 59 -18.94 10.60 -11.22
C ILE A 59 -20.29 11.28 -10.97
N ALA A 60 -20.60 11.61 -9.72
CA ALA A 60 -21.80 12.35 -9.39
C ALA A 60 -21.71 13.77 -10.00
N GLU A 61 -22.63 14.10 -10.91
CA GLU A 61 -22.62 15.36 -11.67
C GLU A 61 -22.78 16.61 -10.78
N ASN A 62 -23.34 16.45 -9.57
CA ASN A 62 -23.69 17.57 -8.69
C ASN A 62 -22.57 17.97 -7.71
N GLY A 63 -21.43 17.29 -7.70
CA GLY A 63 -20.29 17.65 -6.83
C GLY A 63 -20.56 17.58 -5.31
N GLU A 64 -21.75 17.15 -4.89
CA GLU A 64 -22.09 17.00 -3.47
C GLU A 64 -21.41 15.76 -2.88
N TYR A 65 -20.69 15.97 -1.78
CA TYR A 65 -20.06 14.88 -1.04
C TYR A 65 -21.13 13.98 -0.40
N SER A 66 -21.18 12.73 -0.84
CA SER A 66 -22.07 11.70 -0.28
C SER A 66 -21.25 10.64 0.44
N PHE A 67 -21.37 10.59 1.78
CA PHE A 67 -20.65 9.60 2.60
C PHE A 67 -20.92 8.15 2.16
N THR A 68 -22.17 7.81 1.85
CA THR A 68 -22.57 6.46 1.38
C THR A 68 -21.86 6.08 0.08
N TYR A 69 -21.70 7.03 -0.84
CA TYR A 69 -21.01 6.80 -2.11
C TYR A 69 -19.53 6.48 -1.89
N GLU A 70 -18.85 7.24 -1.03
CA GLU A 70 -17.44 6.98 -0.72
C GLU A 70 -17.24 5.66 0.04
N MET A 71 -18.16 5.27 0.92
CA MET A 71 -18.12 3.94 1.55
C MET A 71 -18.26 2.82 0.52
N MET A 72 -19.20 2.94 -0.42
CA MET A 72 -19.41 1.94 -1.46
C MET A 72 -18.22 1.86 -2.41
N LYS A 73 -17.61 3.00 -2.73
CA LYS A 73 -16.38 3.10 -3.53
C LYS A 73 -15.19 2.45 -2.83
N SER A 74 -15.04 2.67 -1.52
CA SER A 74 -13.98 2.05 -0.70
C SER A 74 -14.11 0.52 -0.64
N ALA A 75 -15.31 -0.03 -0.78
CA ALA A 75 -15.50 -1.49 -0.84
C ALA A 75 -14.78 -2.14 -2.03
N VAL A 76 -14.47 -1.38 -3.09
CA VAL A 76 -13.71 -1.88 -4.24
C VAL A 76 -12.25 -2.20 -3.86
N ASP A 77 -11.74 -1.65 -2.75
CA ASP A 77 -10.40 -1.97 -2.24
C ASP A 77 -10.27 -3.44 -1.77
N ILE A 78 -11.38 -4.17 -1.62
CA ILE A 78 -11.37 -5.63 -1.42
C ILE A 78 -10.66 -6.35 -2.58
N ILE A 79 -10.72 -5.80 -3.81
CA ILE A 79 -10.04 -6.36 -4.98
C ILE A 79 -8.52 -6.38 -4.76
N ASP A 80 -7.95 -5.36 -4.13
CA ASP A 80 -6.52 -5.30 -3.85
C ASP A 80 -6.12 -6.35 -2.81
N VAL A 81 -6.94 -6.54 -1.77
CA VAL A 81 -6.76 -7.59 -0.75
C VAL A 81 -6.80 -8.98 -1.39
N MET A 82 -7.78 -9.24 -2.25
CA MET A 82 -7.92 -10.51 -2.97
C MET A 82 -6.75 -10.73 -3.94
N GLY A 83 -6.35 -9.69 -4.67
CA GLY A 83 -5.22 -9.72 -5.59
C GLY A 83 -3.89 -10.03 -4.89
N LEU A 84 -3.67 -9.42 -3.73
CA LEU A 84 -2.48 -9.65 -2.93
C LEU A 84 -2.46 -11.05 -2.31
N HIS A 85 -3.61 -11.54 -1.81
CA HIS A 85 -3.73 -12.95 -1.41
C HIS A 85 -3.38 -13.87 -2.58
N PHE A 86 -3.94 -13.63 -3.75
CA PHE A 86 -3.69 -14.45 -4.93
C PHE A 86 -2.20 -14.45 -5.32
N ALA A 87 -1.54 -13.29 -5.29
CA ALA A 87 -0.11 -13.17 -5.52
C ALA A 87 0.72 -14.00 -4.53
N ILE A 88 0.44 -13.87 -3.23
CA ILE A 88 1.14 -14.61 -2.17
C ILE A 88 0.92 -16.11 -2.34
N ALA A 89 -0.33 -16.55 -2.53
CA ALA A 89 -0.72 -17.95 -2.51
C ALA A 89 -0.23 -18.73 -3.74
N TYR A 90 -0.31 -18.16 -4.94
CA TYR A 90 -0.11 -18.91 -6.19
C TYR A 90 1.18 -18.57 -6.94
N PHE A 91 1.63 -17.32 -6.95
CA PHE A 91 2.79 -16.91 -7.78
C PHE A 91 4.14 -17.08 -7.07
N LEU A 92 4.12 -17.00 -5.74
CA LEU A 92 5.31 -17.03 -4.91
C LEU A 92 5.45 -18.39 -4.24
N SER A 93 6.63 -18.98 -4.37
CA SER A 93 6.99 -20.27 -3.76
C SER A 93 8.15 -20.05 -2.79
N GLY A 94 8.23 -20.84 -1.72
CA GLY A 94 9.26 -20.73 -0.68
C GLY A 94 8.69 -20.52 0.73
N LYS A 95 9.56 -20.13 1.67
CA LYS A 95 9.18 -19.85 3.07
C LYS A 95 8.12 -18.74 3.11
N GLY A 96 7.07 -18.92 3.92
CA GLY A 96 5.92 -18.01 3.98
C GLY A 96 6.29 -16.55 4.23
N GLU A 97 7.22 -16.30 5.14
CA GLU A 97 7.73 -14.95 5.48
C GLU A 97 8.37 -14.25 4.28
N VAL A 98 9.19 -14.97 3.51
CA VAL A 98 9.86 -14.45 2.32
C VAL A 98 8.85 -14.17 1.21
N ARG A 99 7.85 -15.04 1.05
CA ARG A 99 6.77 -14.86 0.06
C ARG A 99 5.96 -13.61 0.33
N MET A 100 5.54 -13.43 1.58
CA MET A 100 4.79 -12.25 2.03
C MET A 100 5.54 -10.96 1.72
N LEU A 101 6.81 -10.87 2.13
CA LEU A 101 7.62 -9.67 1.92
C LEU A 101 7.95 -9.44 0.44
N THR A 102 8.17 -10.51 -0.34
CA THR A 102 8.39 -10.40 -1.80
C THR A 102 7.12 -9.92 -2.52
N ALA A 103 5.95 -10.44 -2.15
CA ALA A 103 4.66 -10.01 -2.71
C ALA A 103 4.42 -8.54 -2.42
N GLY A 104 4.53 -8.15 -1.14
CA GLY A 104 4.31 -6.78 -0.71
C GLY A 104 5.26 -5.80 -1.38
N LEU A 105 6.56 -6.11 -1.42
CA LEU A 105 7.56 -5.27 -2.06
C LEU A 105 7.31 -5.09 -3.56
N GLY A 106 7.00 -6.17 -4.28
CA GLY A 106 6.72 -6.10 -5.72
C GLY A 106 5.42 -5.36 -6.02
N TRP A 107 4.40 -5.58 -5.20
CA TRP A 107 3.13 -4.86 -5.27
C TRP A 107 3.33 -3.36 -5.07
N THR A 108 4.00 -2.96 -3.98
CA THR A 108 4.23 -1.53 -3.71
C THR A 108 5.17 -0.88 -4.72
N ALA A 109 6.19 -1.60 -5.21
CA ALA A 109 7.08 -1.07 -6.23
C ALA A 109 6.33 -0.77 -7.54
N ALA A 110 5.42 -1.66 -7.93
CA ALA A 110 4.56 -1.46 -9.09
C ALA A 110 3.57 -0.31 -8.86
N HIS A 111 2.93 -0.26 -7.69
CA HIS A 111 2.03 0.85 -7.32
C HIS A 111 2.74 2.20 -7.36
N SER A 112 3.92 2.29 -6.74
CA SER A 112 4.72 3.51 -6.66
C SER A 112 5.18 3.95 -8.05
N LEU A 113 5.66 3.02 -8.86
CA LEU A 113 6.09 3.30 -10.24
C LEU A 113 4.93 3.83 -11.08
N LEU A 114 3.78 3.17 -11.10
CA LEU A 114 2.66 3.60 -11.94
C LEU A 114 2.03 4.92 -11.47
N THR A 115 1.96 5.12 -10.15
CA THR A 115 1.26 6.28 -9.56
C THR A 115 2.14 7.53 -9.57
N TYR A 116 3.42 7.40 -9.20
CA TYR A 116 4.27 8.55 -8.91
C TYR A 116 5.27 8.87 -10.00
N PHE A 117 5.71 7.89 -10.80
CA PHE A 117 6.69 8.13 -11.86
C PHE A 117 6.22 9.19 -12.85
N VAL A 118 4.95 9.11 -13.28
CA VAL A 118 4.37 10.07 -14.23
C VAL A 118 4.34 11.47 -13.63
N VAL A 119 3.98 11.61 -12.35
CA VAL A 119 3.94 12.91 -11.65
C VAL A 119 5.33 13.54 -11.60
N PHE A 120 6.37 12.77 -11.28
CA PHE A 120 7.74 13.28 -11.27
C PHE A 120 8.24 13.59 -12.68
N PHE A 121 7.92 12.75 -13.66
CA PHE A 121 8.35 12.94 -15.05
C PHE A 121 7.77 14.21 -15.66
N VAL A 122 6.46 14.44 -15.50
CA VAL A 122 5.80 15.68 -15.93
C VAL A 122 6.32 16.87 -15.11
N GLY A 123 6.56 16.69 -13.81
CA GLY A 123 7.16 17.70 -12.95
C GLY A 123 8.55 18.16 -13.38
N ALA A 124 9.35 17.27 -13.96
CA ALA A 124 10.68 17.60 -14.50
C ALA A 124 10.63 18.57 -15.70
N ARG A 125 9.46 18.69 -16.35
CA ARG A 125 9.23 19.60 -17.48
C ARG A 125 8.71 20.98 -17.03
N ALA A 126 8.31 21.12 -15.77
CA ALA A 126 7.84 22.39 -15.22
C ALA A 126 9.00 23.38 -15.02
N THR A 127 8.73 24.67 -15.22
CA THR A 127 9.71 25.76 -15.13
C THR A 127 10.06 26.16 -13.70
N GLY A 128 9.26 25.73 -12.71
CA GLY A 128 9.46 26.03 -11.29
C GLY A 128 9.21 24.82 -10.40
N PHE A 129 10.01 24.71 -9.33
CA PHE A 129 9.89 23.64 -8.35
C PHE A 129 8.83 23.96 -7.30
N SER A 130 7.94 23.00 -7.02
CA SER A 130 6.87 23.15 -6.03
C SER A 130 6.98 22.11 -4.91
N TRP A 131 6.55 22.46 -3.70
CA TRP A 131 6.53 21.53 -2.56
C TRP A 131 5.63 20.31 -2.75
N ARG A 132 4.70 20.36 -3.71
CA ARG A 132 3.85 19.22 -4.08
C ARG A 132 4.67 17.99 -4.45
N PHE A 133 5.81 18.14 -5.13
CA PHE A 133 6.64 17.00 -5.52
C PHE A 133 7.32 16.33 -4.32
N ILE A 134 7.74 17.12 -3.32
CA ILE A 134 8.27 16.58 -2.07
C ILE A 134 7.17 15.86 -1.29
N GLN A 135 5.98 16.47 -1.18
CA GLN A 135 4.84 15.82 -0.53
C GLN A 135 4.48 14.49 -1.22
N THR A 136 4.53 14.44 -2.55
CA THR A 136 4.26 13.22 -3.32
C THR A 136 5.34 12.17 -3.08
N ALA A 137 6.62 12.55 -2.97
CA ALA A 137 7.69 11.63 -2.62
C ALA A 137 7.54 11.06 -1.20
N PHE A 138 7.14 11.88 -0.22
CA PHE A 138 6.82 11.39 1.12
C PHE A 138 5.60 10.46 1.12
N LYS A 139 4.55 10.81 0.37
CA LYS A 139 3.36 9.96 0.21
C LYS A 139 3.72 8.59 -0.37
N ALA A 140 4.59 8.54 -1.37
CA ALA A 140 5.08 7.27 -1.92
C ALA A 140 5.73 6.36 -0.87
N ASN A 141 6.50 6.95 0.06
CA ASN A 141 7.13 6.21 1.15
C ASN A 141 6.11 5.73 2.20
N LEU A 142 5.05 6.50 2.47
CA LEU A 142 3.95 6.06 3.32
C LEU A 142 3.18 4.90 2.69
N ASP A 143 2.88 5.00 1.40
CA ASP A 143 2.22 3.92 0.67
C ASP A 143 3.06 2.64 0.63
N LEU A 144 4.39 2.74 0.61
CA LEU A 144 5.28 1.58 0.79
C LEU A 144 5.02 0.87 2.11
N ILE A 145 4.97 1.62 3.21
CA ILE A 145 4.76 1.06 4.55
C ILE A 145 3.35 0.48 4.65
N PHE A 146 2.35 1.18 4.12
CA PHE A 146 0.96 0.74 4.10
C PHE A 146 0.78 -0.59 3.36
N HIS A 147 1.26 -0.69 2.12
CA HIS A 147 1.10 -1.90 1.31
C HIS A 147 1.93 -3.08 1.83
N LEU A 148 3.10 -2.83 2.44
CA LEU A 148 3.86 -3.88 3.14
C LEU A 148 3.10 -4.40 4.36
N SER A 149 2.49 -3.49 5.14
CA SER A 149 1.64 -3.87 6.28
C SER A 149 0.43 -4.66 5.81
N LEU A 150 -0.22 -4.24 4.73
CA LEU A 150 -1.34 -4.96 4.10
C LEU A 150 -0.93 -6.38 3.68
N ALA A 151 0.21 -6.53 3.01
CA ALA A 151 0.72 -7.84 2.60
C ALA A 151 0.93 -8.77 3.80
N SER A 152 1.46 -8.23 4.90
CA SER A 152 1.62 -9.01 6.13
C SER A 152 0.30 -9.37 6.80
N LEU A 153 -0.67 -8.46 6.85
CA LEU A 153 -1.99 -8.75 7.41
C LEU A 153 -2.73 -9.81 6.61
N VAL A 154 -2.67 -9.74 5.28
CA VAL A 154 -3.29 -10.76 4.39
C VAL A 154 -2.64 -12.13 4.61
N TRP A 155 -1.32 -12.18 4.77
CA TRP A 155 -0.64 -13.44 5.05
C TRP A 155 -1.01 -14.03 6.41
N ILE A 156 -1.02 -13.20 7.46
CA ILE A 156 -1.41 -13.59 8.83
C ILE A 156 -2.87 -14.11 8.83
N PHE A 157 -3.78 -13.40 8.18
CA PHE A 157 -5.21 -13.77 8.16
C PHE A 157 -5.49 -15.15 7.55
N ASN A 158 -4.72 -15.53 6.53
CA ASN A 158 -4.87 -16.82 5.83
C ASN A 158 -4.12 -17.98 6.52
N ARG A 159 -3.41 -17.73 7.61
CA ARG A 159 -2.70 -18.78 8.35
C ARG A 159 -3.68 -19.60 9.19
N ILE A 160 -3.58 -20.94 9.08
CA ILE A 160 -4.53 -21.89 9.70
C ILE A 160 -4.24 -22.05 11.20
N GLU A 161 -2.98 -22.08 11.61
CA GLU A 161 -2.54 -22.35 12.99
C GLU A 161 -2.27 -21.03 13.75
N GLN A 162 -3.31 -20.29 14.10
CA GLN A 162 -3.13 -19.02 14.81
C GLN A 162 -4.16 -18.83 15.93
N ALA A 163 -3.69 -18.26 17.04
CA ALA A 163 -4.54 -17.87 18.16
C ALA A 163 -5.67 -16.94 17.69
N ALA A 164 -6.89 -17.21 18.17
CA ALA A 164 -8.09 -16.49 17.76
C ALA A 164 -7.95 -14.96 17.93
N HIS A 165 -7.28 -14.51 19.00
CA HIS A 165 -7.04 -13.09 19.27
C HIS A 165 -6.27 -12.39 18.14
N SER A 166 -5.15 -12.96 17.70
CA SER A 166 -4.32 -12.36 16.65
C SER A 166 -5.01 -12.39 15.28
N LYS A 167 -5.87 -13.39 15.03
CA LYS A 167 -6.70 -13.45 13.81
C LYS A 167 -7.81 -12.40 13.80
N HIS A 168 -8.48 -12.17 14.94
CA HIS A 168 -9.48 -11.11 15.07
C HIS A 168 -8.86 -9.73 14.88
N LEU A 169 -7.68 -9.49 15.46
CA LEU A 169 -6.95 -8.25 15.29
C LEU A 169 -6.55 -8.04 13.82
N ALA A 170 -6.02 -9.05 13.14
CA ALA A 170 -5.71 -8.97 11.71
C ALA A 170 -6.95 -8.67 10.85
N CYS A 171 -8.09 -9.30 11.15
CA CYS A 171 -9.36 -9.04 10.47
C CYS A 171 -9.82 -7.57 10.64
N PHE A 172 -9.76 -7.05 11.86
CA PHE A 172 -10.11 -5.66 12.13
C PHE A 172 -9.20 -4.67 11.41
N LEU A 173 -7.88 -4.92 11.39
CA LEU A 173 -6.93 -4.09 10.66
C LEU A 173 -7.11 -4.17 9.14
N LEU A 174 -7.44 -5.34 8.59
CA LEU A 174 -7.78 -5.47 7.16
C LEU A 174 -9.04 -4.68 6.81
N LEU A 175 -10.06 -4.72 7.66
CA LEU A 175 -11.27 -3.90 7.49
C LEU A 175 -10.92 -2.41 7.47
N PHE A 176 -10.06 -1.97 8.40
CA PHE A 176 -9.55 -0.60 8.41
C PHE A 176 -8.81 -0.24 7.11
N CYS A 177 -7.99 -1.14 6.56
CA CYS A 177 -7.29 -0.91 5.29
C CYS A 177 -8.26 -0.75 4.11
N ILE A 178 -9.34 -1.53 4.06
CA ILE A 178 -10.37 -1.45 3.02
C ILE A 178 -11.11 -0.10 3.08
N PHE A 179 -11.42 0.38 4.29
CA PHE A 179 -12.14 1.65 4.47
C PHE A 179 -11.24 2.89 4.55
N HIS A 180 -9.93 2.74 4.41
CA HIS A 180 -8.98 3.82 4.65
C HIS A 180 -9.22 5.01 3.70
N SER A 181 -9.57 4.76 2.43
CA SER A 181 -9.85 5.80 1.44
C SER A 181 -11.03 6.67 1.87
N ALA A 182 -12.14 6.04 2.29
CA ALA A 182 -13.31 6.75 2.79
C ALA A 182 -13.00 7.56 4.06
N ILE A 183 -12.17 7.02 4.96
CA ILE A 183 -11.73 7.73 6.18
C ILE A 183 -10.96 8.99 5.81
N TYR A 184 -10.00 8.90 4.90
CA TYR A 184 -9.21 10.05 4.45
C TYR A 184 -10.06 11.12 3.76
N GLN A 185 -11.00 10.74 2.91
CA GLN A 185 -11.92 11.69 2.27
C GLN A 185 -12.86 12.35 3.27
N THR A 186 -13.35 11.59 4.26
CA THR A 186 -14.21 12.13 5.32
C THR A 186 -13.45 13.14 6.19
N ILE A 187 -12.22 12.82 6.58
CA ILE A 187 -11.35 13.72 7.35
C ILE A 187 -11.08 15.01 6.58
N PHE A 188 -10.75 14.89 5.29
CA PHE A 188 -10.47 16.03 4.43
C PHE A 188 -11.67 16.98 4.33
N ASN A 189 -12.87 16.44 4.12
CA ASN A 189 -14.08 17.23 3.96
C ASN A 189 -14.60 17.81 5.29
N CYS A 190 -14.46 17.09 6.40
CA CYS A 190 -14.91 17.55 7.71
C CYS A 190 -14.03 18.68 8.27
N LEU A 191 -12.71 18.56 8.12
CA LEU A 191 -11.75 19.44 8.78
C LEU A 191 -11.11 20.48 7.85
N SER A 192 -11.43 20.48 6.55
CA SER A 192 -10.90 21.42 5.53
C SER A 192 -9.39 21.63 5.65
N ILE A 193 -8.66 20.51 5.70
CA ILE A 193 -7.26 20.45 6.12
C ILE A 193 -6.29 20.85 4.99
N ASN A 194 -5.19 21.51 5.33
CA ASN A 194 -4.10 21.81 4.38
C ASN A 194 -3.35 20.53 3.91
N SER A 195 -2.72 20.57 2.74
CA SER A 195 -2.02 19.41 2.16
C SER A 195 -0.96 18.77 3.08
N TRP A 196 -0.21 19.58 3.83
CA TRP A 196 0.80 19.09 4.79
C TRP A 196 0.20 18.38 6.01
N GLN A 197 -0.92 18.90 6.52
CA GLN A 197 -1.61 18.30 7.66
C GLN A 197 -2.28 16.98 7.26
N MET A 198 -2.83 16.90 6.04
CA MET A 198 -3.35 15.65 5.49
C MET A 198 -2.27 14.57 5.41
N LEU A 199 -1.08 14.93 4.89
CA LEU A 199 0.08 14.03 4.86
C LEU A 199 0.50 13.59 6.27
N GLY A 200 0.46 14.48 7.26
CA GLY A 200 0.75 14.15 8.65
C GLY A 200 -0.22 13.14 9.26
N ILE A 201 -1.52 13.29 9.00
CA ILE A 201 -2.56 12.36 9.47
C ILE A 201 -2.38 10.99 8.80
N GLU A 202 -2.15 10.98 7.50
CA GLU A 202 -1.87 9.75 6.74
C GLU A 202 -0.63 9.03 7.27
N ALA A 203 0.43 9.77 7.59
CA ALA A 203 1.64 9.22 8.20
C ALA A 203 1.35 8.58 9.56
N LEU A 204 0.59 9.28 10.42
CA LEU A 204 0.26 8.80 11.76
C LEU A 204 -0.59 7.51 11.71
N LEU A 205 -1.59 7.47 10.84
CA LEU A 205 -2.45 6.29 10.66
C LEU A 205 -1.68 5.12 10.06
N THR A 206 -0.79 5.38 9.09
CA THR A 206 0.06 4.34 8.49
C THR A 206 1.07 3.78 9.48
N VAL A 207 1.69 4.61 10.31
CA VAL A 207 2.61 4.14 11.37
C VAL A 207 1.84 3.35 12.43
N GLY A 208 0.66 3.82 12.84
CA GLY A 208 -0.22 3.07 13.76
C GLY A 208 -0.62 1.70 13.20
N LEU A 209 -0.95 1.63 11.91
CA LEU A 209 -1.22 0.38 11.21
C LEU A 209 0.01 -0.54 11.19
N ALA A 210 1.20 -0.01 10.89
CA ALA A 210 2.43 -0.79 10.87
C ALA A 210 2.79 -1.36 12.25
N LEU A 211 2.66 -0.54 13.31
CA LEU A 211 2.90 -0.97 14.70
C LEU A 211 1.90 -2.04 15.15
N SER A 212 0.62 -1.85 14.85
CA SER A 212 -0.42 -2.84 15.18
C SER A 212 -0.25 -4.14 14.39
N THR A 213 0.20 -4.06 13.14
CA THR A 213 0.57 -5.22 12.33
C THR A 213 1.79 -5.96 12.90
N LEU A 214 2.79 -5.22 13.41
CA LEU A 214 3.94 -5.82 14.11
C LEU A 214 3.50 -6.58 15.37
N VAL A 215 2.58 -6.02 16.15
CA VAL A 215 1.99 -6.70 17.32
C VAL A 215 1.19 -7.94 16.90
N ALA A 216 0.42 -7.84 15.81
CA ALA A 216 -0.30 -8.99 15.23
C ALA A 216 0.67 -10.11 14.85
N TYR A 217 1.80 -9.75 14.25
CA TYR A 217 2.85 -10.66 13.80
C TYR A 217 3.62 -11.28 14.98
N SER A 218 3.98 -10.50 16.01
CA SER A 218 4.66 -11.04 17.20
C SER A 218 3.82 -12.06 17.94
N GLY A 219 2.49 -11.85 17.98
CA GLY A 219 1.56 -12.83 18.55
C GLY A 219 1.51 -14.17 17.80
N VAL A 220 2.02 -14.23 16.57
CA VAL A 220 2.20 -15.49 15.82
C VAL A 220 3.45 -16.23 16.30
N GLY A 221 4.52 -15.51 16.66
CA GLY A 221 5.76 -16.12 17.15
C GLY A 221 5.59 -16.84 18.48
N SER A 222 4.80 -16.26 19.40
CA SER A 222 4.50 -16.86 20.70
C SER A 222 3.67 -18.14 20.62
N ALA A 223 2.83 -18.29 19.59
CA ALA A 223 2.03 -19.50 19.41
C ALA A 223 2.88 -20.71 18.96
N VAL A 224 4.07 -20.48 18.39
CA VAL A 224 5.00 -21.54 17.95
C VAL A 224 5.92 -22.01 19.09
N SER A 225 6.13 -21.21 20.14
CA SER A 225 6.96 -21.61 21.29
C SER A 225 6.23 -22.48 22.31
N ASP A 226 4.90 -22.51 22.27
CA ASP A 226 4.04 -23.24 23.21
C ASP A 226 3.58 -24.61 22.65
N SER A 227 4.02 -24.99 21.45
CA SER A 227 3.76 -26.29 20.79
C SER A 227 5.02 -27.14 20.68
#